data_AF-A0A3B3U8H7-F1
#
_entry.id   AF-A0A3B3U8H7-F1
#
_cell.length_a   1.000
_cell.length_b   1.000
_cell.length_c   1.000
_cell.angle_alpha   90.00
_cell.angle_beta   90.00
_cell.angle_gamma   90.00
#
_symmetry.space_group_name_H-M   'P 1'
#
loop_
_entity.id
_entity.type
_entity.pdbx_description
1 polymer ?
#
loop_
_entity_poly.entity_id
_entity_poly.type
_entity_poly.pdbx_seq_one_letter_code
_entity_poly.pdbx_strand_id
1 'polypeptide(L)'
;IDANEEVFIPSDEIWVYDLEGGIWQVFHMSGEVPPSMSGTCGSSLGGNMYIFGGCDDGGQTNQMFCVDLTDGRYVWKKIIPLCGSAPSHRDKLSCWVYNGKWMICFGDGTMKFMYLTRLKAAGLNPRLM
;
A
#
# COMPACT_ATOMS: atom_id res chain seq x y z
N ILE A 1 -6.35 -22.38 19.87
CA ILE A 1 -6.50 -21.26 18.92
C ILE A 1 -7.94 -21.34 18.46
N ASP A 2 -8.77 -20.41 18.93
CA ASP A 2 -10.19 -20.40 18.61
C ASP A 2 -10.35 -20.00 17.13
N ALA A 3 -11.20 -20.70 16.37
CA ALA A 3 -11.26 -20.57 14.91
C ALA A 3 -11.94 -19.27 14.41
N ASN A 4 -12.28 -18.37 15.33
CA ASN A 4 -13.07 -17.16 15.09
C ASN A 4 -12.30 -15.86 15.36
N GLU A 5 -11.04 -15.92 15.75
CA GLU A 5 -10.19 -14.73 15.82
C GLU A 5 -9.43 -14.59 14.48
N GLU A 6 -9.81 -13.60 13.68
CA GLU A 6 -8.98 -13.15 12.57
C GLU A 6 -7.69 -12.55 13.15
N VAL A 7 -6.63 -13.37 13.21
CA VAL A 7 -5.30 -12.91 13.60
C VAL A 7 -4.71 -12.18 12.41
N PHE A 8 -4.73 -10.85 12.43
CA PHE A 8 -3.97 -10.08 11.46
C PHE A 8 -2.47 -10.23 11.74
N ILE A 9 -1.70 -10.44 10.67
CA ILE A 9 -0.25 -10.51 10.73
C ILE A 9 0.34 -9.10 10.96
N PRO A 10 1.56 -9.00 11.53
CA PRO A 10 2.22 -7.72 11.72
C PRO A 10 2.38 -6.96 10.40
N SER A 11 2.04 -5.68 10.40
CA SER A 11 2.13 -4.79 9.23
C SER A 11 3.49 -4.11 9.08
N ASP A 12 4.43 -4.41 9.98
CA ASP A 12 5.79 -3.89 10.03
C ASP A 12 6.82 -4.87 9.44
N GLU A 13 6.40 -5.87 8.65
CA GLU A 13 7.29 -6.79 7.94
C GLU A 13 7.08 -6.76 6.43
N ILE A 14 8.18 -6.91 5.68
CA ILE A 14 8.15 -7.26 4.26
C ILE A 14 8.99 -8.47 3.96
N TRP A 15 8.38 -9.35 3.20
CA TRP A 15 8.99 -10.57 2.72
C TRP A 15 9.40 -10.37 1.26
N VAL A 16 10.69 -10.49 1.00
CA VAL A 16 11.28 -10.36 -0.34
C VAL A 16 11.79 -11.73 -0.75
N TYR A 17 11.35 -12.20 -1.90
CA TYR A 17 11.86 -13.43 -2.51
C TYR A 17 12.89 -13.10 -3.58
N ASP A 18 14.12 -13.57 -3.37
CA ASP A 18 15.16 -13.55 -4.39
C ASP A 18 14.92 -14.72 -5.37
N LEU A 19 14.57 -14.39 -6.62
CA LEU A 19 14.31 -15.37 -7.68
C LEU A 19 15.58 -16.06 -8.17
N GLU A 20 16.75 -15.42 -8.07
CA GLU A 20 18.02 -16.00 -8.50
C GLU A 20 18.58 -16.92 -7.43
N GLY A 21 18.57 -16.47 -6.17
CA GLY A 21 19.05 -17.23 -5.03
C GLY A 21 18.05 -18.25 -4.48
N GLY A 22 16.75 -18.08 -4.75
CA GLY A 22 15.68 -18.93 -4.25
C GLY A 22 15.40 -18.77 -2.74
N ILE A 23 15.73 -17.63 -2.15
CA ILE A 23 15.71 -17.39 -0.70
C ILE A 23 14.67 -16.32 -0.35
N TRP A 24 13.86 -16.60 0.68
CA TRP A 24 13.02 -15.60 1.33
C TRP A 24 13.81 -14.82 2.37
N GLN A 25 13.70 -13.51 2.34
CA GLN A 25 14.26 -12.60 3.32
C GLN A 25 13.14 -11.76 3.93
N VAL A 26 13.19 -11.59 5.26
CA VAL A 26 12.27 -10.70 5.98
C VAL A 26 13.01 -9.43 6.38
N PHE A 27 12.37 -8.29 6.17
CA PHE A 27 12.84 -6.99 6.63
C PHE A 27 11.77 -6.35 7.49
N HIS A 28 12.20 -5.71 8.58
CA HIS A 28 11.31 -4.90 9.40
C HIS A 28 11.20 -3.49 8.84
N MET A 29 9.97 -3.02 8.74
CA MET A 29 9.61 -1.69 8.29
C MET A 29 9.43 -0.74 9.47
N SER A 30 9.60 0.55 9.21
CA SER A 30 9.44 1.60 10.23
C SER A 30 8.66 2.80 9.69
N GLY A 31 8.42 3.82 10.53
CA GLY A 31 7.70 5.04 10.13
C GLY A 31 6.20 4.97 10.41
N GLU A 32 5.40 5.44 9.47
CA GLU A 32 3.93 5.46 9.58
C GLU A 32 3.35 4.10 9.17
N VAL A 33 3.68 3.06 9.95
CA VAL A 33 3.27 1.68 9.68
C VAL A 33 1.74 1.59 9.60
N PRO A 34 1.17 1.02 8.53
CA PRO A 34 -0.27 0.82 8.40
C PRO A 34 -0.79 -0.05 9.56
N PRO A 35 -2.05 0.10 9.99
CA PRO A 35 -2.68 -0.89 10.86
C PRO A 35 -2.62 -2.29 10.23
N SER A 36 -2.65 -3.34 11.05
CA SER A 36 -2.85 -4.69 10.54
C SER A 36 -4.27 -4.81 9.97
N MET A 37 -4.38 -5.19 8.69
CA MET A 37 -5.61 -5.05 7.92
C MET A 37 -5.69 -6.08 6.78
N SER A 38 -6.90 -6.54 6.43
CA SER A 38 -7.15 -7.44 5.30
C SER A 38 -7.82 -6.73 4.12
N GLY A 39 -7.85 -7.39 2.96
CA GLY A 39 -8.58 -6.90 1.79
C GLY A 39 -8.03 -5.61 1.17
N THR A 40 -6.78 -5.26 1.49
CA THR A 40 -6.06 -4.14 0.88
C THR A 40 -5.72 -4.45 -0.57
N CYS A 41 -5.48 -3.42 -1.38
CA CYS A 41 -4.83 -3.61 -2.68
C CYS A 41 -3.48 -2.88 -2.70
N GLY A 42 -2.47 -3.52 -3.30
CA GLY A 42 -1.16 -2.93 -3.50
C GLY A 42 -0.52 -3.30 -4.84
N SER A 43 0.37 -2.42 -5.30
CA SER A 43 1.12 -2.54 -6.55
C SER A 43 2.46 -1.81 -6.41
N SER A 44 3.27 -1.72 -7.47
CA SER A 44 4.52 -0.97 -7.45
C SER A 44 4.63 -0.03 -8.65
N LEU A 45 5.17 1.17 -8.42
CA LEU A 45 5.46 2.14 -9.49
C LEU A 45 6.69 2.97 -9.11
N GLY A 46 7.64 3.05 -10.03
CA GLY A 46 8.82 3.90 -9.87
C GLY A 46 9.60 3.57 -8.58
N GLY A 47 9.78 2.28 -8.29
CA GLY A 47 10.50 1.81 -7.10
C GLY A 47 9.72 1.88 -5.79
N ASN A 48 8.53 2.51 -5.77
CA ASN A 48 7.69 2.59 -4.59
C ASN A 48 6.57 1.57 -4.64
N MET A 49 6.30 0.90 -3.52
CA MET A 49 5.08 0.15 -3.30
C MET A 49 4.04 1.06 -2.67
N TYR A 50 2.79 0.92 -3.08
CA TYR A 50 1.67 1.62 -2.47
C TYR A 50 0.60 0.62 -2.04
N ILE A 51 -0.14 0.96 -0.99
CA ILE A 51 -1.31 0.20 -0.55
C ILE A 51 -2.48 1.16 -0.33
N PHE A 52 -3.70 0.69 -0.58
CA PHE A 52 -4.91 1.46 -0.42
C PHE A 52 -6.06 0.62 0.11
N GLY A 53 -6.85 1.21 1.01
CA GLY A 53 -8.08 0.63 1.56
C GLY A 53 -7.85 -0.69 2.29
N GLY A 54 -8.91 -1.38 2.65
CA GLY A 54 -8.88 -2.62 3.44
C GLY A 54 -9.86 -2.57 4.60
N CYS A 55 -9.76 -3.53 5.51
CA CYS A 55 -10.51 -3.59 6.76
C CYS A 55 -9.56 -3.86 7.91
N ASP A 56 -9.61 -3.02 8.95
CA ASP A 56 -8.95 -3.24 10.24
C ASP A 56 -10.01 -3.45 11.34
N ASP A 57 -9.58 -3.49 12.61
CA ASP A 57 -10.48 -3.63 13.77
C ASP A 57 -11.51 -2.49 13.89
N GLY A 58 -11.23 -1.34 13.29
CA GLY A 58 -12.13 -0.19 13.20
C GLY A 58 -13.09 -0.23 12.01
N GLY A 59 -12.98 -1.26 11.16
CA GLY A 59 -13.80 -1.47 9.97
C GLY A 59 -13.08 -1.08 8.68
N GLN A 60 -13.87 -0.77 7.65
CA GLN A 60 -13.32 -0.44 6.33
C GLN A 60 -12.52 0.87 6.37
N THR A 61 -11.38 0.89 5.68
CA THR A 61 -10.51 2.06 5.55
C THR A 61 -10.43 2.56 4.10
N ASN A 62 -10.09 3.83 3.91
CA ASN A 62 -9.67 4.41 2.63
C ASN A 62 -8.28 5.04 2.72
N GLN A 63 -7.51 4.64 3.73
CA GLN A 63 -6.15 5.14 3.93
C GLN A 63 -5.23 4.63 2.83
N MET A 64 -4.19 5.42 2.57
CA MET A 64 -3.18 5.13 1.56
C MET A 64 -1.80 5.26 2.18
N PHE A 65 -0.92 4.32 1.89
CA PHE A 65 0.46 4.32 2.37
C PHE A 65 1.42 3.98 1.22
N CYS A 66 2.67 4.40 1.35
CA CYS A 66 3.74 4.00 0.44
C CYS A 66 5.05 3.73 1.15
N VAL A 67 5.86 2.89 0.53
CA VAL A 67 7.24 2.60 0.94
C VAL A 67 8.14 2.56 -0.30
N ASP A 68 9.35 3.09 -0.16
CA ASP A 68 10.40 2.97 -1.18
C ASP A 68 11.04 1.59 -1.06
N LEU A 69 11.00 0.80 -2.13
CA LEU A 69 11.60 -0.54 -2.17
C LEU A 69 13.06 -0.51 -2.60
N THR A 70 13.59 0.64 -3.01
CA THR A 70 14.92 0.76 -3.62
C THR A 70 15.98 1.30 -2.66
N ASP A 71 15.56 1.97 -1.58
CA ASP A 71 16.49 2.60 -0.63
C ASP A 71 16.99 1.63 0.47
N GLY A 72 16.42 0.43 0.55
CA GLY A 72 16.74 -0.60 1.55
C GLY A 72 16.37 -0.23 2.98
N ARG A 73 15.72 0.92 3.21
CA ARG A 73 15.31 1.40 4.54
C ARG A 73 13.89 0.99 4.89
N TYR A 74 13.05 0.74 3.88
CA TYR A 74 11.66 0.28 4.02
C TYR A 74 10.86 1.09 5.05
N VAL A 75 10.85 2.41 4.87
CA VAL A 75 10.12 3.35 5.75
C VAL A 75 8.75 3.67 5.16
N TRP A 76 7.70 3.23 5.84
CA TRP A 76 6.31 3.57 5.51
C TRP A 76 6.02 5.05 5.70
N LYS A 77 5.25 5.60 4.75
CA LYS A 77 4.74 6.97 4.78
C LYS A 77 3.26 6.94 4.47
N LYS A 78 2.47 7.65 5.27
CA LYS A 78 1.05 7.87 5.00
C LYS A 78 0.91 8.91 3.90
N ILE A 79 0.05 8.59 2.93
CA ILE A 79 -0.23 9.48 1.81
C ILE A 79 -1.48 10.27 2.11
N ILE A 80 -1.35 11.59 2.04
CA ILE A 80 -2.46 12.53 2.17
C ILE A 80 -2.72 13.13 0.79
N PRO A 81 -3.93 12.94 0.21
CA PRO A 81 -4.28 13.57 -1.06
C PRO A 81 -4.15 15.08 -0.99
N LEU A 82 -3.42 15.68 -1.94
CA LEU A 82 -3.26 17.13 -2.02
C LEU A 82 -4.52 17.83 -2.56
N CYS A 83 -5.34 17.11 -3.32
CA CYS A 83 -6.59 17.61 -3.89
C CYS A 83 -7.56 16.45 -4.15
N GLY A 84 -8.86 16.76 -4.15
CA GLY A 84 -9.93 15.77 -4.25
C GLY A 84 -10.15 15.00 -2.94
N SER A 85 -11.18 14.16 -2.92
CA SER A 85 -11.45 13.23 -1.84
C SER A 85 -10.92 11.84 -2.21
N ALA A 86 -10.36 11.13 -1.24
CA ALA A 86 -10.15 9.70 -1.37
C ALA A 86 -11.50 9.01 -1.65
N PRO A 87 -11.52 7.88 -2.37
CA PRO A 87 -12.70 7.04 -2.45
C PRO A 87 -13.23 6.70 -1.05
N SER A 88 -14.51 6.37 -0.97
CA SER A 88 -15.10 5.85 0.26
C SER A 88 -14.34 4.63 0.80
N HIS A 89 -14.40 4.42 2.11
CA HIS A 89 -13.91 3.23 2.81
C HIS A 89 -14.37 1.93 2.13
N ARG A 90 -13.44 1.01 1.83
CA ARG A 90 -13.71 -0.26 1.13
C ARG A 90 -12.59 -1.27 1.39
N ASP A 91 -12.93 -2.56 1.35
CA ASP A 91 -12.02 -3.71 1.37
C ASP A 91 -12.26 -4.63 0.14
N LYS A 92 -11.49 -5.71 0.02
CA LYS A 92 -11.55 -6.70 -1.08
C LYS A 92 -11.29 -6.07 -2.44
N LEU A 93 -10.27 -5.22 -2.47
CA LEU A 93 -9.85 -4.46 -3.63
C LEU A 93 -8.84 -5.24 -4.48
N SER A 94 -8.74 -4.88 -5.76
CA SER A 94 -7.64 -5.27 -6.64
C SER A 94 -7.03 -4.03 -7.26
N CYS A 95 -5.75 -4.06 -7.63
CA CYS A 95 -5.14 -2.93 -8.33
C CYS A 95 -4.04 -3.39 -9.28
N TRP A 96 -3.76 -2.57 -10.29
CA TRP A 96 -2.67 -2.78 -11.25
C TRP A 96 -2.09 -1.44 -11.69
N VAL A 97 -0.95 -1.48 -12.38
CA VAL A 97 -0.32 -0.30 -12.98
C VAL A 97 -0.39 -0.41 -14.50
N TYR A 98 -0.83 0.66 -15.15
CA TYR A 98 -0.91 0.76 -16.61
C TYR A 98 -0.42 2.14 -17.07
N ASN A 99 0.51 2.18 -18.04
CA ASN A 99 1.12 3.41 -18.55
C ASN A 99 1.64 4.36 -17.44
N GLY A 100 2.33 3.81 -16.45
CA GLY A 100 2.87 4.58 -15.31
C GLY A 100 1.81 5.13 -14.36
N LYS A 101 0.56 4.65 -14.47
CA LYS A 101 -0.56 5.08 -13.63
C LYS A 101 -1.07 3.89 -12.84
N TRP A 102 -1.32 4.11 -11.56
CA TRP A 102 -2.04 3.16 -10.74
C TRP A 102 -3.51 3.10 -11.14
N MET A 103 -4.09 1.92 -11.02
CA MET A 103 -5.49 1.64 -11.27
C MET A 103 -6.00 0.73 -10.17
N ILE A 104 -7.14 1.07 -9.56
CA ILE A 104 -7.75 0.30 -8.48
C ILE A 104 -9.11 -0.20 -8.98
N CYS A 105 -9.35 -1.50 -8.91
CA CYS A 105 -10.64 -2.14 -9.17
C CYS A 105 -11.28 -2.56 -7.86
N PHE A 106 -12.52 -2.10 -7.67
CA PHE A 106 -13.29 -2.39 -6.46
C PHE A 106 -14.09 -3.68 -6.72
N GLY A 107 -13.99 -4.64 -5.79
CA GLY A 107 -14.56 -6.00 -5.94
C GLY A 107 -16.09 -6.07 -6.02
N ASP A 108 -16.80 -4.95 -5.95
CA ASP A 108 -18.26 -4.84 -6.07
C ASP A 108 -18.74 -4.74 -7.54
N GLY A 109 -17.86 -4.96 -8.52
CA GLY A 109 -18.15 -4.79 -9.95
C GLY A 109 -17.99 -3.34 -10.43
N THR A 110 -17.65 -2.40 -9.55
CA THR A 110 -17.37 -1.02 -9.92
C THR A 110 -15.87 -0.82 -10.15
N MET A 111 -15.45 -0.72 -11.40
CA MET A 111 -14.11 -0.22 -11.72
C MET A 111 -14.08 1.30 -11.53
N LYS A 112 -13.36 1.80 -10.51
CA LYS A 112 -13.10 3.25 -10.39
C LYS A 112 -11.63 3.53 -10.61
N PHE A 113 -11.33 4.33 -11.62
CA PHE A 113 -9.96 4.76 -11.91
C PHE A 113 -9.49 5.75 -10.84
N MET A 114 -8.59 5.34 -9.95
CA MET A 114 -7.83 6.28 -9.13
C MET A 114 -6.55 6.64 -9.87
N TYR A 115 -6.40 7.91 -10.25
CA TYR A 115 -5.18 8.39 -10.91
C TYR A 115 -4.19 8.91 -9.88
N LEU A 116 -3.02 8.28 -9.81
CA LEU A 116 -1.88 8.80 -9.06
C LEU A 116 -1.01 9.63 -10.00
N THR A 117 -1.27 10.93 -10.13
CA THR A 117 -0.52 11.78 -11.08
C THR A 117 0.67 12.48 -10.42
N ARG A 118 0.60 12.75 -9.11
CA ARG A 118 1.73 13.24 -8.29
C ARG A 118 1.47 12.89 -6.83
N LEU A 119 2.26 11.97 -6.27
CA LEU A 119 2.39 11.87 -4.82
C LEU A 119 3.65 12.60 -4.41
N LYS A 120 3.49 13.66 -3.60
CA LYS A 120 4.58 14.08 -2.74
C LYS A 120 4.41 13.27 -1.47
N ALA A 121 5.26 12.28 -1.25
CA ALA A 121 5.50 11.82 0.11
C ALA A 121 5.92 13.05 0.93
N ALA A 122 5.32 13.25 2.09
CA ALA A 122 5.72 14.33 2.98
C ALA A 122 7.24 14.22 3.21
N GLY A 123 8.01 15.21 2.73
CA GLY A 123 9.47 15.25 2.86
C GLY A 123 10.32 15.02 1.60
N LEU A 124 9.76 14.73 0.41
CA LEU A 124 10.57 14.67 -0.82
C LEU A 124 10.70 16.06 -1.47
N ASN A 125 11.90 16.63 -1.37
CA ASN A 125 12.27 17.92 -1.97
C ASN A 125 12.41 17.77 -3.50
N PRO A 126 11.60 18.47 -4.32
CA PRO A 126 11.55 18.26 -5.77
C PRO A 126 12.70 18.92 -6.55
N ARG A 127 13.77 19.38 -5.90
CA ARG A 127 14.91 20.03 -6.57
C ARG A 127 16.10 19.08 -6.62
N LEU A 128 16.10 18.18 -7.60
CA LEU A 128 17.28 17.55 -8.22
C LEU A 128 16.77 16.72 -9.43
N MET A 129 16.44 17.41 -10.51
CA MET A 129 16.49 16.95 -11.90
C MET A 129 17.01 18.10 -12.74
#